data_AF-A0A9E4QE41-F1
#
_entry.id   AF-A0A9E4QE41-F1
#
_cell.length_a   1.000
_cell.length_b   1.000
_cell.length_c   1.000
_cell.angle_alpha   90.00
_cell.angle_beta   90.00
_cell.angle_gamma   90.00
#
_symmetry.space_group_name_H-M   'P 1'
#
loop_
_entity.id
_entity.type
_entity.pdbx_description
1 polymer ?
#
loop_
_entity_poly.entity_id
_entity_poly.type
_entity_poly.pdbx_seq_one_letter_code
_entity_poly.pdbx_strand_id
1 'polypeptide(L)' 'MPPEIRVIGVEGIPEIQAGDDLASLVMDAAQGQNTSFQAGDIIVVTQKIISKAEGR' A
#
# COMPACT_ATOMS: atom_id res chain seq x y z
N MET A 1 -17.65 20.58 11.05
CA MET A 1 -17.86 19.47 10.09
C MET A 1 -17.83 18.18 10.88
N PRO A 2 -18.71 17.21 10.60
CA PRO A 2 -18.60 15.90 11.23
C PRO A 2 -17.28 15.24 10.82
N PRO A 3 -16.73 14.33 11.64
CA PRO A 3 -15.57 13.54 11.24
C PRO A 3 -15.89 12.71 9.99
N GLU A 4 -14.93 12.65 9.07
CA GLU A 4 -15.00 11.90 7.81
C GLU A 4 -13.97 10.76 7.82
N ILE A 5 -14.34 9.62 7.24
CA ILE A 5 -13.43 8.49 6.97
C ILE A 5 -13.49 8.19 5.48
N ARG A 6 -12.32 8.03 4.86
CA ARG A 6 -12.18 7.61 3.46
C ARG A 6 -11.38 6.31 3.40
N VAL A 7 -11.83 5.37 2.58
CA VAL A 7 -11.13 4.12 2.29
C VAL A 7 -10.81 4.11 0.80
N ILE A 8 -9.53 4.03 0.47
CA ILE A 8 -9.04 4.14 -0.91
C ILE A 8 -8.24 2.88 -1.21
N GLY A 9 -8.64 2.14 -2.24
CA GLY A 9 -7.87 1.01 -2.73
C GLY A 9 -6.63 1.51 -3.46
N VAL A 10 -5.47 0.92 -3.16
CA VAL A 10 -4.23 1.18 -3.88
C VAL A 10 -4.15 0.24 -5.08
N GLU A 11 -4.14 0.80 -6.28
CA GLU A 11 -4.08 0.07 -7.55
C GLU A 11 -2.67 0.17 -8.18
N GLY A 12 -2.37 -0.66 -9.17
CA GLY A 12 -1.10 -0.59 -9.90
C GLY A 12 0.11 -1.22 -9.19
N ILE A 13 -0.09 -1.87 -8.05
CA ILE A 13 0.95 -2.64 -7.36
C ILE A 13 1.30 -3.89 -8.21
N PRO A 14 2.58 -4.14 -8.53
CA PRO A 14 3.00 -5.32 -9.28
C PRO A 14 2.87 -6.60 -8.45
N GLU A 15 3.10 -7.75 -9.10
CA GLU A 15 3.14 -9.03 -8.39
C GLU A 15 4.36 -9.11 -7.47
N ILE A 16 4.11 -9.21 -6.16
CA ILE A 16 5.14 -9.24 -5.12
C ILE A 16 6.01 -10.50 -5.21
N GLN A 17 7.33 -10.30 -5.16
CA GLN A 17 8.37 -11.31 -5.10
C GLN A 17 9.13 -11.27 -3.78
N ALA A 18 9.88 -12.35 -3.49
CA ALA A 18 10.74 -12.41 -2.32
C ALA A 18 11.86 -11.37 -2.39
N GLY A 19 12.04 -10.60 -1.32
CA GLY A 19 13.00 -9.51 -1.24
C GLY A 19 12.49 -8.16 -1.70
N ASP A 20 11.24 -8.06 -2.19
CA ASP A 20 10.65 -6.78 -2.58
C ASP A 20 10.49 -5.84 -1.38
N ASP A 21 10.82 -4.57 -1.59
CA ASP A 21 10.47 -3.50 -0.65
C ASP A 21 9.00 -3.10 -0.85
N LEU A 22 8.13 -3.74 -0.06
CA LEU A 22 6.69 -3.47 -0.09
C LEU A 22 6.33 -2.02 0.20
N ALA A 23 7.07 -1.33 1.07
CA ALA A 23 6.74 0.04 1.43
C ALA A 23 6.94 0.96 0.23
N SER A 24 8.08 0.84 -0.44
CA SER A 24 8.38 1.59 -1.66
C SER A 24 7.36 1.31 -2.78
N LEU A 25 7.05 0.03 -3.03
CA LEU A 25 6.07 -0.36 -4.05
C LEU A 25 4.67 0.22 -3.81
N VAL A 26 4.20 0.20 -2.55
CA VAL A 26 2.89 0.75 -2.18
C VAL A 26 2.88 2.27 -2.30
N MET A 27 3.98 2.95 -1.92
CA MET A 27 4.10 4.40 -2.08
C MET A 27 4.11 4.83 -3.55
N ASP A 28 4.88 4.15 -4.39
CA ASP A 28 4.97 4.43 -5.82
C ASP A 28 3.62 4.24 -6.51
N ALA A 29 2.90 3.17 -6.18
CA ALA A 29 1.55 2.90 -6.68
C ALA A 29 0.56 4.01 -6.29
N ALA A 30 0.53 4.39 -5.01
CA ALA A 30 -0.33 5.46 -4.51
C ALA A 30 -0.01 6.82 -5.15
N GLN A 31 1.28 7.09 -5.40
CA GLN A 31 1.70 8.30 -6.10
C GLN A 31 1.25 8.29 -7.56
N GLY A 32 1.43 7.18 -8.28
CA GLY A 32 0.95 7.02 -9.66
C GLY A 32 -0.57 7.15 -9.81
N GLN A 33 -1.31 6.75 -8.78
CA GLN A 33 -2.77 6.89 -8.69
C GLN A 33 -3.24 8.32 -8.32
N ASN A 34 -2.32 9.24 -8.01
CA ASN A 34 -2.63 10.58 -7.46
C ASN A 34 -3.37 10.54 -6.11
N THR A 35 -3.12 9.50 -5.32
CA THR A 35 -3.66 9.31 -3.97
C THR A 35 -2.51 9.16 -2.96
N SER A 36 -1.56 10.10 -3.00
CA SER A 36 -0.38 10.10 -2.11
C SER A 36 -0.78 10.12 -0.64
N PHE A 37 -0.05 9.37 0.18
CA PHE A 37 -0.28 9.29 1.62
C PHE A 37 -0.01 10.61 2.33
N GLN A 38 -0.80 10.86 3.37
CA GLN A 38 -0.67 11.98 4.28
C GLN A 38 -0.30 11.50 5.69
N ALA A 39 0.25 12.40 6.50
CA ALA A 39 0.54 12.10 7.89
C ALA A 39 -0.76 11.76 8.63
N GLY A 40 -0.78 10.58 9.28
CA GLY A 40 -1.96 10.06 9.97
C GLY A 40 -2.77 9.04 9.17
N ASP A 41 -2.45 8.81 7.90
CA ASP A 41 -3.07 7.75 7.12
C ASP A 41 -2.68 6.35 7.65
N ILE A 42 -3.59 5.40 7.45
CA ILE A 42 -3.41 4.01 7.85
C ILE A 42 -3.31 3.15 6.59
N ILE A 43 -2.24 2.37 6.50
CA ILE A 43 -2.03 1.42 5.42
C ILE A 43 -2.49 0.03 5.90
N VAL A 44 -3.42 -0.57 5.17
CA VAL A 44 -3.92 -1.92 5.44
C VAL A 44 -3.46 -2.83 4.32
N VAL A 45 -2.69 -3.86 4.67
CA VAL A 45 -2.20 -4.87 3.73
C VAL A 45 -2.69 -6.25 4.13
N THR A 46 -2.85 -7.13 3.15
CA THR A 46 -3.12 -8.55 3.43
C THR A 46 -1.85 -9.26 3.88
N GLN A 47 -1.97 -10.30 4.71
CA GLN A 47 -0.82 -11.10 5.13
C GLN A 47 -0.06 -11.71 3.94
N LYS A 48 -0.77 -12.09 2.87
CA LYS A 48 -0.19 -12.80 1.72
C LYS A 48 0.98 -12.04 1.09
N ILE A 49 0.87 -10.71 0.95
CA ILE A 49 1.93 -9.93 0.32
C ILE A 49 3.16 -9.80 1.22
N ILE A 50 2.96 -9.76 2.54
CA ILE A 50 4.05 -9.79 3.52
C ILE A 50 4.79 -11.13 3.42
N SER A 51 4.07 -12.26 3.46
CA SER A 51 4.66 -13.59 3.34
C SER A 51 5.51 -13.73 2.07
N LYS A 52 4.98 -13.32 0.92
CA LYS A 52 5.73 -13.34 -0.35
C LYS A 52 7.01 -12.52 -0.31
N ALA A 53 6.96 -11.28 0.18
CA ALA A 53 8.13 -10.42 0.29
C ALA A 53 9.19 -10.99 1.25
N GLU A 54 8.76 -11.66 2.32
CA GLU A 54 9.64 -12.39 3.24
C GLU A 54 10.13 -13.74 2.68
N GLY A 55 9.65 -14.16 1.51
CA GLY A 55 10.01 -15.44 0.88
C GLY A 55 9.35 -16.67 1.52
N ARG A 56 8.12 -16.51 2.04
CA ARG A 56 7.31 -17.54 2.71
C ARG A 56 5.92 -17.72 2.10
#